data_AF-A0A5J4TBL0-F1
#
_entry.id   AF-A0A5J4TBL0-F1
#
_cell.length_a   1.000
_cell.length_b   1.000
_cell.length_c   1.000
_cell.angle_alpha   90.00
_cell.angle_beta   90.00
_cell.angle_gamma   90.00
#
_symmetry.space_group_name_H-M   'P 1'
#
loop_
_entity.id
_entity.type
_entity.pdbx_description
1 polymer ?
#
loop_
_entity_poly.entity_id
_entity_poly.type
_entity_poly.pdbx_seq_one_letter_code
_entity_poly.pdbx_strand_id
1 'polypeptide(L)'
;MAACSNAIKYAKAYEDFNINGIYPNFDDNSQKFYLTENYWQSKVRGYLVQDKHKKRDTTNNVQDSDFNYFKQLFKVSNCSICGCKFTFDNKPTLDRIDNSKGHSKDNVQPCCLYCNCFCSDKDKSIGRLFIQLRKYCMIRCLPTNLTDIDVYHLIRKWITGGLSNVMHRVNRSGIDFIKRLWYDKDNKKVTVLTTDHRITHVVGVDFNSLYPSVMSSEPHKFIKYTGGKMYMCGSQTGKIMGDTDHSKQTILRIINSNKRFTQEGRLFIAEVKGHIQEDYLNDFINFPPILRNYEFTTDERTIGSYI
;
A
#
# COMPACT_ATOMS: atom_id res chain seq x y z
N MET A 1 -16.35 -22.57 11.71
CA MET A 1 -17.14 -21.55 10.97
C MET A 1 -16.30 -20.45 10.31
N ALA A 2 -15.11 -20.07 10.81
CA ALA A 2 -14.29 -19.01 10.22
C ALA A 2 -13.71 -19.30 8.80
N ALA A 3 -13.52 -20.58 8.44
CA ALA A 3 -13.03 -20.94 7.10
C ALA A 3 -14.06 -20.64 5.99
N CYS A 4 -15.36 -20.79 6.28
CA CYS A 4 -16.43 -20.60 5.31
C CYS A 4 -16.79 -19.13 5.08
N SER A 5 -16.72 -18.28 6.11
CA SER A 5 -17.04 -16.84 5.98
C SER A 5 -16.06 -16.10 5.06
N ASN A 6 -14.79 -16.49 5.07
CA ASN A 6 -13.79 -15.89 4.19
C ASN A 6 -13.99 -16.28 2.73
N ALA A 7 -14.26 -17.55 2.44
CA ALA A 7 -14.50 -18.03 1.07
C ALA A 7 -15.71 -17.36 0.42
N ILE A 8 -16.83 -17.21 1.17
CA ILE A 8 -18.04 -16.52 0.68
C ILE A 8 -17.76 -15.03 0.42
N LYS A 9 -17.01 -14.37 1.31
CA LYS A 9 -16.63 -12.96 1.13
C LYS A 9 -15.78 -12.75 -0.12
N TYR A 10 -14.81 -13.63 -0.36
CA TYR A 10 -14.00 -13.56 -1.59
C TYR A 10 -14.83 -13.87 -2.82
N ALA A 11 -15.65 -14.93 -2.81
CA ALA A 11 -16.53 -15.26 -3.93
C ALA A 11 -17.44 -14.08 -4.31
N LYS A 12 -18.05 -13.43 -3.32
CA LYS A 12 -18.88 -12.23 -3.53
C LYS A 12 -18.10 -11.04 -4.07
N ALA A 13 -16.85 -10.82 -3.61
CA ALA A 13 -16.01 -9.72 -4.13
C ALA A 13 -15.66 -9.88 -5.63
N TYR A 14 -15.63 -11.11 -6.13
CA TYR A 14 -15.29 -11.45 -7.52
C TYR A 14 -16.49 -11.93 -8.34
N GLU A 15 -17.73 -11.78 -7.86
CA GLU A 15 -18.93 -12.29 -8.55
C GLU A 15 -19.12 -11.66 -9.94
N ASP A 16 -18.75 -10.39 -10.09
CA ASP A 16 -18.81 -9.65 -11.35
C ASP A 16 -17.54 -9.77 -12.19
N PHE A 17 -16.55 -10.57 -11.78
CA PHE A 17 -15.30 -10.67 -12.51
C PHE A 17 -15.51 -11.39 -13.84
N ASN A 18 -15.34 -10.64 -14.93
CA ASN A 18 -15.34 -11.17 -16.29
C ASN A 18 -13.94 -11.03 -16.91
N ILE A 19 -13.34 -12.15 -17.32
CA ILE A 19 -12.02 -12.16 -17.99
C ILE A 19 -12.05 -11.42 -19.35
N ASN A 20 -13.21 -11.34 -19.99
CA ASN A 20 -13.43 -10.61 -21.24
C ASN A 20 -13.99 -9.20 -21.00
N GLY A 21 -14.19 -8.80 -19.74
CA GLY A 21 -14.64 -7.46 -19.37
C GLY A 21 -13.60 -6.41 -19.74
N ILE A 22 -14.06 -5.19 -20.04
CA ILE A 22 -13.17 -4.06 -20.30
C ILE A 22 -13.03 -3.26 -19.01
N TYR A 23 -11.86 -3.40 -18.37
CA TYR A 23 -11.50 -2.63 -17.18
C TYR A 23 -10.65 -1.42 -17.61
N PRO A 24 -11.12 -0.17 -17.50
CA PRO A 24 -10.31 1.00 -17.87
C PRO A 24 -9.09 1.17 -16.95
N ASN A 25 -8.08 1.90 -17.42
CA ASN A 25 -6.97 2.32 -16.56
C ASN A 25 -7.44 3.44 -15.63
N PHE A 26 -6.87 3.53 -14.42
CA PHE A 26 -7.25 4.51 -13.39
C PHE A 26 -7.04 5.97 -13.81
N ASP A 27 -6.09 6.23 -14.70
CA ASP A 27 -5.61 7.58 -15.01
C ASP A 27 -5.45 7.81 -16.53
N ASP A 28 -6.36 7.32 -17.38
CA ASP A 28 -6.24 7.56 -18.82
C ASP A 28 -6.88 8.90 -19.23
N ASN A 29 -6.41 9.99 -18.63
CA ASN A 29 -6.60 11.35 -19.20
C ASN A 29 -5.65 11.59 -20.39
N SER A 30 -4.89 10.56 -20.77
CA SER A 30 -3.93 10.59 -21.86
C SER A 30 -4.63 10.70 -23.21
N GLN A 31 -4.03 11.45 -24.13
CA GLN A 31 -4.54 11.56 -25.48
C GLN A 31 -4.42 10.23 -26.23
N LYS A 32 -5.36 10.00 -27.16
CA LYS A 32 -5.31 8.83 -28.05
C LYS A 32 -3.97 8.78 -28.78
N PHE A 33 -3.36 7.60 -28.79
CA PHE A 33 -2.07 7.41 -29.45
C PHE A 33 -2.22 7.58 -30.97
N TYR A 34 -1.24 8.25 -31.57
CA TYR A 34 -1.04 8.27 -33.02
C TYR A 34 0.40 7.84 -33.33
N LEU A 35 0.56 6.96 -34.32
CA LEU A 35 1.86 6.43 -34.70
C LEU A 35 2.64 7.47 -35.52
N THR A 36 3.87 7.77 -35.10
CA THR A 36 4.84 8.58 -35.86
C THR A 36 5.87 7.66 -36.54
N GLU A 37 6.45 8.12 -37.65
CA GLU A 37 7.45 7.34 -38.38
C GLU A 37 8.69 7.05 -37.53
N ASN A 38 9.18 8.04 -36.78
CA ASN A 38 10.32 7.86 -35.88
C ASN A 38 10.05 6.78 -34.82
N TYR A 39 8.84 6.75 -34.26
CA TYR A 39 8.45 5.71 -33.31
C TYR A 39 8.43 4.35 -34.00
N TRP A 40 7.83 4.26 -35.19
CA TRP A 40 7.75 3.01 -35.96
C TRP A 40 9.14 2.45 -36.31
N GLN A 41 10.03 3.27 -36.86
CA GLN A 41 11.40 2.87 -37.21
C GLN A 41 12.16 2.37 -35.98
N SER A 42 12.00 3.03 -34.83
CA SER A 42 12.59 2.58 -33.57
C SER A 42 12.07 1.19 -33.16
N LYS A 43 10.76 0.95 -33.31
CA LYS A 43 10.15 -0.35 -33.02
C LYS A 43 10.62 -1.45 -33.98
N VAL A 44 10.63 -1.20 -35.29
CA VAL A 44 11.09 -2.15 -36.32
C VAL A 44 12.53 -2.61 -36.04
N ARG A 45 13.44 -1.66 -35.77
CA ARG A 45 14.83 -1.98 -35.38
C ARG A 45 14.89 -2.83 -34.12
N GLY A 46 14.09 -2.48 -33.10
CA GLY A 46 14.00 -3.25 -31.86
C GLY A 46 13.52 -4.69 -32.07
N TYR A 47 12.52 -4.90 -32.93
CA TYR A 47 12.01 -6.24 -33.25
C TYR A 47 13.04 -7.09 -33.98
N LEU A 48 13.74 -6.52 -34.96
CA LEU A 48 14.80 -7.20 -35.69
C LEU A 48 15.93 -7.67 -34.74
N VAL A 49 16.35 -6.82 -33.81
CA VAL A 49 17.40 -7.16 -32.83
C VAL A 49 16.92 -8.29 -31.91
N GLN A 50 15.69 -8.24 -31.42
CA GLN A 50 15.12 -9.29 -30.55
C GLN A 50 15.05 -10.64 -31.24
N ASP A 51 14.60 -10.67 -32.50
CA ASP A 51 14.45 -11.91 -33.26
C ASP A 51 15.80 -12.52 -33.65
N LYS A 52 16.77 -11.68 -34.07
CA LYS A 52 18.16 -12.12 -34.28
C LYS A 52 18.78 -12.71 -33.02
N HIS A 53 18.59 -12.04 -31.88
CA HIS A 53 19.13 -12.50 -30.60
C HIS A 53 18.58 -13.88 -30.20
N LYS A 54 17.31 -14.14 -30.50
CA LYS A 54 16.64 -15.43 -30.26
C LYS A 54 16.75 -16.41 -31.44
N LYS A 55 17.57 -16.10 -32.46
CA LYS A 55 17.81 -16.94 -33.65
C LYS A 55 16.52 -17.32 -34.41
N ARG A 56 15.56 -16.40 -34.50
CA ARG A 56 14.33 -16.58 -35.28
C ARG A 56 14.55 -16.18 -36.74
N ASP A 57 13.74 -16.73 -37.64
CA ASP A 57 13.68 -16.25 -39.02
C ASP A 57 13.20 -14.78 -39.04
N THR A 58 13.91 -13.96 -39.81
CA THR A 58 13.65 -12.51 -39.95
C THR A 58 13.35 -12.10 -41.39
N THR A 59 13.29 -13.05 -42.33
CA THR A 59 13.07 -12.80 -43.76
C THR A 59 11.80 -11.99 -44.02
N ASN A 60 10.73 -12.31 -43.29
CA ASN A 60 9.42 -11.70 -43.44
C ASN A 60 9.06 -10.76 -42.28
N ASN A 61 10.05 -10.26 -41.53
CA ASN A 61 9.78 -9.32 -40.45
C ASN A 61 9.15 -8.03 -40.98
N VAL A 62 8.34 -7.39 -40.13
CA VAL A 62 7.78 -6.06 -40.39
C VAL A 62 8.87 -5.07 -40.76
N GLN A 63 8.57 -4.21 -41.73
CA GLN A 63 9.50 -3.25 -42.31
C GLN A 63 9.03 -1.81 -42.07
N ASP A 64 9.94 -0.85 -42.27
CA ASP A 64 9.60 0.58 -42.20
C ASP A 64 8.49 0.95 -43.20
N SER A 65 8.43 0.29 -44.36
CA SER A 65 7.39 0.45 -45.37
C SER A 65 5.98 0.05 -44.91
N ASP A 66 5.86 -0.71 -43.81
CA ASP A 66 4.58 -1.15 -43.26
C ASP A 66 3.90 -0.08 -42.37
N PHE A 67 4.50 1.11 -42.27
CA PHE A 67 4.04 2.20 -41.41
C PHE A 67 2.55 2.49 -41.53
N ASN A 68 2.02 2.65 -42.75
CA ASN A 68 0.62 3.01 -42.97
C ASN A 68 -0.35 1.92 -42.49
N TYR A 69 0.03 0.65 -42.69
CA TYR A 69 -0.74 -0.49 -42.20
C TYR A 69 -0.84 -0.48 -40.67
N PHE A 70 0.30 -0.38 -39.97
CA PHE A 70 0.33 -0.39 -38.51
C PHE A 70 -0.21 0.89 -37.88
N LYS A 71 -0.10 2.04 -38.55
CA LYS A 71 -0.74 3.29 -38.13
C LYS A 71 -2.26 3.13 -38.09
N GLN A 72 -2.85 2.53 -39.13
CA GLN A 72 -4.29 2.28 -39.15
C GLN A 72 -4.66 1.19 -38.14
N LEU A 73 -3.87 0.11 -38.04
CA LEU A 73 -4.11 -0.97 -37.09
C LEU A 73 -4.17 -0.44 -35.65
N PHE A 74 -3.18 0.33 -35.18
CA PHE A 74 -3.18 0.89 -33.83
C PHE A 74 -4.29 1.92 -33.60
N LYS A 75 -4.83 2.56 -34.66
CA LYS A 75 -5.93 3.51 -34.54
C LYS A 75 -7.27 2.84 -34.26
N VAL A 76 -7.50 1.65 -34.82
CA VAL A 76 -8.78 0.92 -34.75
C VAL A 76 -8.77 -0.26 -33.78
N SER A 77 -7.59 -0.73 -33.38
CA SER A 77 -7.43 -1.85 -32.45
C SER A 77 -7.19 -1.38 -31.01
N ASN A 78 -7.38 -2.33 -30.09
CA ASN A 78 -7.01 -2.23 -28.69
C ASN A 78 -5.93 -3.27 -28.38
N CYS A 79 -5.37 -3.23 -27.17
CA CYS A 79 -4.49 -4.29 -26.71
C CYS A 79 -5.22 -5.65 -26.73
N SER A 80 -4.63 -6.64 -27.41
CA SER A 80 -5.16 -8.00 -27.56
C SER A 80 -5.35 -8.73 -26.22
N ILE A 81 -4.55 -8.37 -25.20
CA ILE A 81 -4.59 -9.00 -23.89
C ILE A 81 -5.59 -8.30 -22.95
N CYS A 82 -5.44 -6.99 -22.72
CA CYS A 82 -6.23 -6.29 -21.69
C CYS A 82 -7.42 -5.47 -22.23
N GLY A 83 -7.59 -5.39 -23.56
CA GLY A 83 -8.66 -4.64 -24.20
C GLY A 83 -8.57 -3.11 -24.10
N CYS A 84 -7.54 -2.55 -23.47
CA CYS A 84 -7.37 -1.10 -23.36
C CYS A 84 -7.06 -0.46 -24.71
N LYS A 85 -7.56 0.76 -24.90
CA LYS A 85 -7.18 1.65 -25.99
C LYS A 85 -5.71 2.05 -25.84
N PHE A 86 -5.09 2.38 -26.97
CA PHE A 86 -3.73 2.90 -27.00
C PHE A 86 -3.71 4.41 -26.79
N THR A 87 -2.89 4.86 -25.85
CA THR A 87 -2.68 6.27 -25.51
C THR A 87 -1.18 6.56 -25.38
N PHE A 88 -0.79 7.81 -25.15
CA PHE A 88 0.62 8.14 -24.96
C PHE A 88 1.22 7.54 -23.69
N ASP A 89 0.39 7.27 -22.69
CA ASP A 89 0.80 6.54 -21.47
C ASP A 89 0.70 5.03 -21.65
N ASN A 90 -0.25 4.56 -22.47
CA ASN A 90 -0.42 3.15 -22.82
C ASN A 90 -0.02 2.86 -24.27
N LYS A 91 1.27 3.03 -24.59
CA LYS A 91 1.78 2.91 -25.96
C LYS A 91 1.64 1.49 -26.55
N PRO A 92 1.29 1.36 -27.84
CA PRO A 92 1.19 0.07 -28.51
C PRO A 92 2.55 -0.55 -28.81
N THR A 93 2.56 -1.86 -28.85
CA THR A 93 3.63 -2.72 -29.35
C THR A 93 3.01 -3.85 -30.16
N LEU A 94 3.83 -4.55 -30.94
CA LEU A 94 3.52 -5.83 -31.54
C LEU A 94 3.94 -6.96 -30.59
N ASP A 95 2.97 -7.78 -30.21
CA ASP A 95 3.16 -9.06 -29.52
C ASP A 95 3.12 -10.17 -30.58
N ARG A 96 4.06 -11.11 -30.52
CA ARG A 96 4.12 -12.24 -31.44
C ARG A 96 3.03 -13.24 -31.09
N ILE A 97 2.25 -13.72 -32.06
CA ILE A 97 1.22 -14.74 -31.83
C ILE A 97 1.89 -16.06 -31.42
N ASP A 98 2.89 -16.49 -32.21
CA ASP A 98 3.78 -17.61 -31.95
C ASP A 98 5.19 -17.09 -31.61
N ASN A 99 5.64 -17.36 -30.37
CA ASN A 99 6.94 -16.93 -29.86
C ASN A 99 8.14 -17.67 -30.49
N SER A 100 7.91 -18.74 -31.25
CA SER A 100 8.95 -19.43 -32.04
C SER A 100 9.26 -18.72 -33.36
N LYS A 101 8.34 -17.90 -33.87
CA LYS A 101 8.44 -17.18 -35.15
C LYS A 101 8.80 -15.70 -34.97
N GLY A 102 9.37 -15.09 -36.01
CA GLY A 102 9.71 -13.66 -36.02
C GLY A 102 8.47 -12.74 -36.05
N HIS A 103 8.69 -11.43 -36.04
CA HIS A 103 7.63 -10.43 -36.15
C HIS A 103 7.17 -10.23 -37.60
N SER A 104 6.56 -11.23 -38.23
CA SER A 104 5.88 -11.06 -39.52
C SER A 104 4.47 -10.49 -39.34
N LYS A 105 3.88 -9.89 -40.39
CA LYS A 105 2.54 -9.27 -40.31
C LYS A 105 1.44 -10.23 -39.86
N ASP A 106 1.53 -11.49 -40.25
CA ASP A 106 0.61 -12.57 -39.92
C ASP A 106 0.88 -13.20 -38.53
N ASN A 107 2.05 -12.95 -37.94
CA ASN A 107 2.43 -13.47 -36.63
C ASN A 107 2.43 -12.40 -35.53
N VAL A 108 1.81 -11.24 -35.74
CA VAL A 108 1.79 -10.17 -34.73
C VAL A 108 0.39 -9.66 -34.44
N GLN A 109 0.18 -9.24 -33.20
CA GLN A 109 -1.03 -8.58 -32.75
C GLN A 109 -0.72 -7.32 -31.91
N PRO A 110 -1.57 -6.28 -31.96
CA PRO A 110 -1.41 -5.09 -31.13
C PRO A 110 -1.52 -5.42 -29.64
N CYS A 111 -0.53 -5.03 -28.85
CA CYS A 111 -0.51 -5.25 -27.41
C CYS A 111 0.18 -4.08 -26.71
N CYS A 112 -0.30 -3.66 -25.53
CA CYS A 112 0.40 -2.61 -24.82
C CYS A 112 1.68 -3.14 -24.16
N LEU A 113 2.63 -2.25 -23.91
CA LEU A 113 3.95 -2.61 -23.37
C LEU A 113 3.85 -3.44 -22.07
N TYR A 114 3.00 -3.03 -21.13
CA TYR A 114 2.82 -3.74 -19.87
C TYR A 114 2.35 -5.19 -20.08
N CYS A 115 1.34 -5.40 -20.93
CA CYS A 115 0.80 -6.74 -21.18
C CYS A 115 1.83 -7.63 -21.89
N ASN A 116 2.50 -7.07 -22.90
CA ASN A 116 3.54 -7.79 -23.64
C ASN A 116 4.68 -8.22 -22.71
N CYS A 117 5.18 -7.32 -21.85
CA CYS A 117 6.23 -7.64 -20.89
C CYS A 117 5.76 -8.62 -19.79
N PHE A 118 4.53 -8.49 -19.29
CA PHE A 118 4.03 -9.35 -18.22
C PHE A 118 3.82 -10.80 -18.70
N CYS A 119 3.22 -10.95 -19.88
CA CYS A 119 3.03 -12.23 -20.55
C CYS A 119 4.38 -12.80 -20.96
N SER A 120 5.22 -12.04 -21.67
CA SER A 120 6.51 -12.51 -22.16
C SER A 120 6.37 -13.88 -22.87
N ASP A 121 7.13 -14.89 -22.45
CA ASP A 121 7.04 -16.26 -22.96
C ASP A 121 6.05 -17.16 -22.18
N LYS A 122 5.26 -16.61 -21.25
CA LYS A 122 4.26 -17.35 -20.46
C LYS A 122 2.99 -17.62 -21.27
N ASP A 123 2.17 -18.54 -20.77
CA ASP A 123 0.82 -18.78 -21.29
C ASP A 123 -0.01 -17.48 -21.31
N LYS A 124 -0.52 -17.13 -22.50
CA LYS A 124 -1.25 -15.88 -22.72
C LYS A 124 -2.61 -15.85 -22.04
N SER A 125 -3.27 -17.00 -21.89
CA SER A 125 -4.56 -17.11 -21.22
C SER A 125 -4.40 -16.86 -19.72
N ILE A 126 -3.37 -17.46 -19.11
CA ILE A 126 -3.00 -17.22 -17.71
C ILE A 126 -2.56 -15.76 -17.52
N GLY A 127 -1.72 -15.24 -18.43
CA GLY A 127 -1.29 -13.84 -18.39
C GLY A 127 -2.46 -12.87 -18.46
N ARG A 128 -3.40 -13.10 -19.38
CA ARG A 128 -4.65 -12.33 -19.50
C ARG A 128 -5.48 -12.39 -18.23
N LEU A 129 -5.66 -13.57 -17.63
CA LEU A 129 -6.38 -13.74 -16.37
C LEU A 129 -5.79 -12.84 -15.27
N PHE A 130 -4.48 -12.90 -15.04
CA PHE A 130 -3.83 -12.10 -13.99
C PHE A 130 -3.90 -10.60 -14.26
N ILE A 131 -3.74 -10.17 -15.52
CA ILE A 131 -3.83 -8.76 -15.89
C ILE A 131 -5.26 -8.24 -15.65
N GLN A 132 -6.27 -8.98 -16.09
CA GLN A 132 -7.67 -8.60 -15.93
C GLN A 132 -8.08 -8.61 -14.47
N LEU A 133 -7.66 -9.63 -13.70
CA LEU A 133 -7.89 -9.72 -12.27
C LEU A 133 -7.26 -8.53 -11.54
N ARG A 134 -6.00 -8.20 -11.84
CA ARG A 134 -5.34 -7.02 -11.25
C ARG A 134 -6.13 -5.75 -11.53
N LYS A 135 -6.58 -5.54 -12.78
CA LYS A 135 -7.35 -4.35 -13.15
C LYS A 135 -8.70 -4.31 -12.44
N TYR A 136 -9.42 -5.43 -12.38
CA TYR A 136 -10.65 -5.57 -11.62
C TYR A 136 -10.44 -5.22 -10.14
N CYS A 137 -9.40 -5.80 -9.50
CA CYS A 137 -9.08 -5.51 -8.10
C CYS A 137 -8.79 -4.03 -7.88
N MET A 138 -7.99 -3.41 -8.74
CA MET A 138 -7.73 -1.98 -8.62
C MET A 138 -9.04 -1.19 -8.69
N ILE A 139 -9.90 -1.42 -9.70
CA ILE A 139 -11.14 -0.64 -9.94
C ILE A 139 -12.11 -0.76 -8.77
N ARG A 140 -12.23 -1.95 -8.20
CA ARG A 140 -13.11 -2.25 -7.08
C ARG A 140 -12.44 -1.97 -5.71
N CYS A 141 -11.24 -1.40 -5.70
CA CYS A 141 -10.42 -1.17 -4.49
C CYS A 141 -10.25 -2.44 -3.63
N LEU A 142 -10.16 -3.60 -4.27
CA LEU A 142 -9.95 -4.88 -3.61
C LEU A 142 -8.47 -5.04 -3.22
N PRO A 143 -8.18 -5.70 -2.08
CA PRO A 143 -6.81 -5.99 -1.69
C PRO A 143 -6.09 -6.78 -2.78
N THR A 144 -4.90 -6.31 -3.15
CA THR A 144 -4.00 -7.03 -4.07
C THR A 144 -2.84 -7.64 -3.30
N ASN A 145 -2.19 -8.65 -3.89
CA ASN A 145 -1.01 -9.24 -3.28
C ASN A 145 0.09 -8.18 -3.15
N LEU A 146 0.67 -8.09 -1.95
CA LEU A 146 1.92 -7.37 -1.76
C LEU A 146 3.02 -8.19 -2.44
N THR A 147 3.67 -7.59 -3.44
CA THR A 147 4.72 -8.26 -4.22
C THR A 147 6.10 -8.16 -3.58
N ASP A 148 6.24 -7.33 -2.54
CA ASP A 148 7.47 -7.13 -1.78
C ASP A 148 7.28 -7.67 -0.36
N ILE A 149 8.09 -8.67 0.00
CA ILE A 149 8.03 -9.36 1.29
C ILE A 149 8.43 -8.43 2.45
N ASP A 150 9.35 -7.49 2.22
CA ASP A 150 9.74 -6.52 3.25
C ASP A 150 8.61 -5.54 3.52
N VAL A 151 7.88 -5.12 2.48
CA VAL A 151 6.68 -4.27 2.65
C VAL A 151 5.58 -5.03 3.36
N TYR A 152 5.39 -6.31 3.03
CA TYR A 152 4.49 -7.19 3.79
C TYR A 152 4.90 -7.24 5.27
N HIS A 153 6.18 -7.49 5.57
CA HIS A 153 6.66 -7.49 6.94
C HIS A 153 6.52 -6.13 7.61
N LEU A 154 6.83 -5.03 6.95
CA LEU A 154 6.68 -3.67 7.50
C LEU A 154 5.23 -3.37 7.87
N ILE A 155 4.28 -3.72 6.99
CA ILE A 155 2.85 -3.57 7.25
C ILE A 155 2.41 -4.47 8.41
N ARG A 156 2.89 -5.72 8.45
CA ARG A 156 2.47 -6.74 9.44
C ARG A 156 3.16 -6.61 10.79
N LYS A 157 4.36 -6.03 10.87
CA LYS A 157 5.21 -5.94 12.07
C LYS A 157 4.48 -5.32 13.26
N TRP A 158 3.56 -4.39 12.99
CA TRP A 158 2.78 -3.67 14.00
C TRP A 158 1.32 -4.13 14.08
N ILE A 159 0.93 -5.11 13.25
CA ILE A 159 -0.38 -5.77 13.31
C ILE A 159 -0.22 -7.04 14.14
N THR A 160 -0.07 -6.86 15.44
CA THR A 160 -0.13 -7.98 16.39
C THR A 160 -1.58 -8.25 16.76
N GLY A 161 -2.22 -9.15 16.01
CA GLY A 161 -3.41 -9.85 16.47
C GLY A 161 -3.00 -10.90 17.50
N GLY A 162 -2.67 -10.46 18.71
CA GLY A 162 -2.09 -11.31 19.75
C GLY A 162 -2.59 -10.93 21.15
N LEU A 163 -2.41 -11.87 22.09
CA LEU A 163 -2.78 -11.76 23.50
C LEU A 163 -2.43 -10.38 24.06
N SER A 164 -3.46 -9.66 24.51
CA SER A 164 -3.25 -8.46 25.32
C SER A 164 -2.55 -8.91 26.60
N ASN A 165 -1.29 -8.51 26.78
CA ASN A 165 -0.64 -8.63 28.08
C ASN A 165 -1.27 -7.57 28.98
N VAL A 166 -2.32 -7.98 29.68
CA VAL A 166 -3.02 -7.13 30.61
C VAL A 166 -2.34 -7.25 31.96
N MET A 167 -1.65 -6.19 32.37
CA MET A 167 -1.22 -6.04 33.75
C MET A 167 -2.37 -5.37 34.51
N HIS A 168 -3.11 -6.16 35.29
CA HIS A 168 -4.13 -5.63 36.20
C HIS A 168 -3.45 -5.10 37.46
N ARG A 169 -3.64 -3.81 37.76
CA ARG A 169 -3.21 -3.22 39.02
C ARG A 169 -4.43 -2.67 39.75
N VAL A 170 -4.72 -3.21 40.94
CA VAL A 170 -5.75 -2.61 41.81
C VAL A 170 -5.11 -1.43 42.54
N ASN A 171 -5.73 -0.27 42.40
CA ASN A 171 -5.39 0.94 43.14
C ASN A 171 -6.60 1.29 44.02
N ARG A 172 -6.43 1.36 45.34
CA ARG A 172 -7.49 1.70 46.30
C ARG A 172 -7.28 3.09 46.89
N SER A 173 -8.32 3.90 46.80
CA SER A 173 -8.38 5.20 47.48
C SER A 173 -8.17 5.08 48.98
N GLY A 174 -7.43 6.02 49.55
CA GLY A 174 -7.11 6.11 50.98
C GLY A 174 -6.08 5.09 51.47
N ILE A 175 -5.74 4.07 50.66
CA ILE A 175 -4.90 2.93 51.08
C ILE A 175 -3.62 2.88 50.27
N ASP A 176 -3.72 2.85 48.94
CA ASP A 176 -2.58 2.63 48.07
C ASP A 176 -1.93 3.97 47.65
N PHE A 177 -0.66 3.92 47.29
CA PHE A 177 0.13 5.07 46.83
C PHE A 177 0.38 4.99 45.32
N ILE A 178 0.53 6.15 44.67
CA ILE A 178 0.77 6.22 43.23
C ILE A 178 2.11 5.55 42.91
N LYS A 179 2.09 4.61 41.96
CA LYS A 179 3.29 3.90 41.49
C LYS A 179 3.74 4.43 40.13
N ARG A 180 5.03 4.69 39.98
CA ARG A 180 5.65 5.26 38.78
C ARG A 180 6.71 4.31 38.21
N LEU A 181 6.76 4.16 36.89
CA LEU A 181 7.89 3.54 36.23
C LEU A 181 9.10 4.47 36.28
N TRP A 182 10.25 3.91 36.58
CA TRP A 182 11.52 4.60 36.61
C TRP A 182 12.57 3.79 35.87
N TYR A 183 13.20 4.42 34.89
CA TYR A 183 14.34 3.91 34.18
C TYR A 183 15.63 4.27 34.94
N ASP A 184 16.31 3.22 35.39
CA ASP A 184 17.66 3.27 35.95
C ASP A 184 18.67 3.23 34.80
N LYS A 185 19.38 4.36 34.62
CA LYS A 185 20.36 4.54 33.55
C LYS A 185 21.61 3.68 33.73
N ASP A 186 22.00 3.40 34.97
CA ASP A 186 23.22 2.65 35.29
C ASP A 186 22.99 1.17 35.06
N ASN A 187 21.86 0.65 35.53
CA ASN A 187 21.51 -0.77 35.40
C ASN A 187 20.75 -1.11 34.11
N LYS A 188 20.38 -0.10 33.31
CA LYS A 188 19.57 -0.22 32.08
C LYS A 188 18.28 -0.99 32.31
N LYS A 189 17.62 -0.78 33.45
CA LYS A 189 16.40 -1.50 33.86
C LYS A 189 15.27 -0.54 34.21
N VAL A 190 14.04 -0.97 33.92
CA VAL A 190 12.83 -0.27 34.37
C VAL A 190 12.38 -0.90 35.69
N THR A 191 12.21 -0.08 36.71
CA THR A 191 11.68 -0.47 38.02
C THR A 191 10.37 0.27 38.31
N VAL A 192 9.61 -0.23 39.27
CA VAL A 192 8.39 0.43 39.75
C VAL A 192 8.71 1.06 41.10
N LEU A 193 8.63 2.38 41.18
CA LEU A 193 8.76 3.14 42.42
C LEU A 193 7.38 3.46 42.99
N THR A 194 7.26 3.42 44.31
CA THR A 194 6.07 3.89 45.03
C THR A 194 6.34 5.31 45.48
N THR A 195 5.51 6.26 45.05
CA THR A 195 5.59 7.66 45.49
C THR A 195 4.98 7.83 46.88
N ASP A 196 5.18 8.99 47.48
CA ASP A 196 4.53 9.43 48.72
C ASP A 196 3.12 9.99 48.49
N HIS A 197 2.69 10.13 47.22
CA HIS A 197 1.34 10.55 46.87
C HIS A 197 0.33 9.44 47.08
N ARG A 198 -0.48 9.56 48.15
CA ARG A 198 -1.59 8.66 48.42
C ARG A 198 -2.71 8.88 47.39
N ILE A 199 -3.30 7.79 46.92
CA ILE A 199 -4.46 7.85 46.03
C ILE A 199 -5.67 8.27 46.87
N THR A 200 -6.31 9.38 46.52
CA THR A 200 -7.34 10.01 47.37
C THR A 200 -8.77 9.84 46.87
N HIS A 201 -8.98 9.60 45.57
CA HIS A 201 -10.32 9.64 44.97
C HIS A 201 -10.67 8.43 44.10
N VAL A 202 -9.68 7.65 43.64
CA VAL A 202 -9.90 6.61 42.62
C VAL A 202 -9.70 5.22 43.22
N VAL A 203 -10.73 4.37 43.08
CA VAL A 203 -10.57 2.91 43.17
C VAL A 203 -10.69 2.38 41.75
N GLY A 204 -9.65 1.73 41.25
CA GLY A 204 -9.64 1.27 39.86
C GLY A 204 -8.70 0.11 39.63
N VAL A 205 -9.12 -0.78 38.72
CA VAL A 205 -8.20 -1.72 38.08
C VAL A 205 -7.55 -0.95 36.93
N ASP A 206 -6.33 -0.48 37.17
CA ASP A 206 -5.48 0.11 36.15
C ASP A 206 -5.09 -0.97 35.13
N PHE A 207 -5.19 -0.58 33.86
CA PHE A 207 -5.16 -1.44 32.69
C PHE A 207 -4.19 -0.83 31.68
N ASN A 208 -2.96 -1.32 31.65
CA ASN A 208 -2.06 -1.06 30.54
C ASN A 208 -2.30 -2.10 29.47
N SER A 209 -3.17 -1.78 28.50
CA SER A 209 -3.10 -2.48 27.21
C SER A 209 -2.48 -1.61 26.15
N LEU A 210 -1.48 -2.19 25.51
CA LEU A 210 -1.13 -1.83 24.16
C LEU A 210 -2.10 -2.60 23.29
N TYR A 211 -3.09 -1.92 22.70
CA TYR A 211 -3.84 -2.47 21.57
C TYR A 211 -3.08 -2.10 20.30
N PRO A 212 -2.40 -3.05 19.64
CA PRO A 212 -1.91 -2.82 18.29
C PRO A 212 -3.14 -2.68 17.39
N SER A 213 -3.20 -1.54 16.69
CA SER A 213 -4.21 -1.12 15.73
C SER A 213 -5.27 -2.15 15.34
N VAL A 214 -6.52 -1.93 15.71
CA VAL A 214 -7.64 -2.66 15.09
C VAL A 214 -7.91 -1.99 13.74
N MET A 215 -7.53 -2.69 12.66
CA MET A 215 -7.84 -2.28 11.29
C MET A 215 -9.36 -2.29 11.07
N SER A 216 -9.99 -1.14 11.31
CA SER A 216 -11.41 -0.94 11.07
C SER A 216 -11.60 0.27 10.18
N SER A 217 -12.31 0.10 9.06
CA SER A 217 -12.72 1.21 8.19
C SER A 217 -13.81 2.09 8.81
N GLU A 218 -14.21 1.80 10.05
CA GLU A 218 -15.13 2.63 10.82
C GLU A 218 -14.52 4.01 11.12
N PRO A 219 -15.29 5.09 10.93
CA PRO A 219 -14.86 6.43 11.31
C PRO A 219 -14.66 6.53 12.83
N HIS A 220 -13.50 7.04 13.24
CA HIS A 220 -13.13 7.31 14.61
C HIS A 220 -12.67 8.76 14.77
N LYS A 221 -13.34 9.50 15.67
CA LYS A 221 -13.11 10.94 15.93
C LYS A 221 -11.65 11.32 16.31
N PHE A 222 -10.87 10.35 16.77
CA PHE A 222 -9.46 10.56 17.13
C PHE A 222 -8.49 10.50 15.93
N ILE A 223 -8.89 9.97 14.77
CA ILE A 223 -8.01 9.79 13.61
C ILE A 223 -8.15 10.97 12.63
N LYS A 224 -7.71 12.17 13.03
CA LYS A 224 -7.94 13.40 12.26
C LYS A 224 -7.20 13.43 10.90
N TYR A 225 -6.07 12.76 10.79
CA TYR A 225 -5.15 12.84 9.63
C TYR A 225 -5.61 12.03 8.41
N THR A 226 -6.62 11.17 8.56
CA THR A 226 -7.21 10.34 7.47
C THR A 226 -8.71 10.58 7.32
N GLY A 227 -9.23 11.72 7.80
CA GLY A 227 -10.66 12.01 7.79
C GLY A 227 -11.48 11.10 8.71
N GLY A 228 -10.88 10.66 9.81
CA GLY A 228 -11.50 9.76 10.79
C GLY A 228 -11.35 8.28 10.47
N LYS A 229 -10.87 7.86 9.29
CA LYS A 229 -10.92 6.45 8.88
C LYS A 229 -9.57 5.76 8.98
N MET A 230 -9.53 4.51 9.44
CA MET A 230 -8.33 3.69 9.30
C MET A 230 -8.37 2.97 7.94
N TYR A 231 -7.37 3.22 7.11
CA TYR A 231 -7.27 2.60 5.79
C TYR A 231 -6.49 1.28 5.86
N MET A 232 -6.99 0.26 5.16
CA MET A 232 -6.20 -0.94 4.88
C MET A 232 -5.38 -0.71 3.61
N CYS A 233 -4.14 -1.21 3.61
CA CYS A 233 -3.29 -1.16 2.42
C CYS A 233 -3.93 -1.98 1.29
N GLY A 234 -4.36 -1.31 0.20
CA GLY A 234 -4.91 -1.96 -0.99
C GLY A 234 -3.83 -2.38 -2.00
N SER A 235 -2.81 -1.53 -2.20
CA SER A 235 -1.70 -1.77 -3.11
C SER A 235 -0.47 -0.94 -2.73
N GLN A 236 0.73 -1.45 -2.99
CA GLN A 236 1.99 -0.71 -2.85
C GLN A 236 2.31 0.05 -4.15
N THR A 237 2.50 1.37 -4.05
CA THR A 237 2.90 2.22 -5.20
C THR A 237 4.41 2.42 -5.31
N GLY A 238 5.16 2.14 -4.25
CA GLY A 238 6.61 2.26 -4.21
C GLY A 238 7.18 2.02 -2.82
N LYS A 239 8.51 1.94 -2.74
CA LYS A 239 9.30 1.84 -1.51
C LYS A 239 10.53 2.73 -1.70
N ILE A 240 10.84 3.55 -0.71
CA ILE A 240 12.01 4.44 -0.73
C ILE A 240 12.85 4.08 0.50
N MET A 241 14.09 3.65 0.28
CA MET A 241 15.06 3.42 1.35
C MET A 241 15.75 4.75 1.65
N GLY A 242 15.86 5.12 2.92
CA GLY A 242 16.52 6.35 3.36
C GLY A 242 18.04 6.23 3.50
N ASP A 243 18.69 5.55 2.56
CA ASP A 243 20.12 5.22 2.60
C ASP A 243 21.03 6.38 2.14
N THR A 244 20.55 7.20 1.22
CA THR A 244 21.25 8.34 0.62
C THR A 244 20.63 9.67 1.04
N ASP A 245 21.40 10.76 1.04
CA ASP A 245 20.84 12.09 1.39
C ASP A 245 19.73 12.53 0.41
N HIS A 246 19.86 12.16 -0.87
CA HIS A 246 18.81 12.41 -1.85
C HIS A 246 17.50 11.67 -1.51
N SER A 247 17.58 10.39 -1.14
CA SER A 247 16.41 9.61 -0.74
C SER A 247 15.77 10.16 0.55
N LYS A 248 16.57 10.56 1.55
CA LYS A 248 16.09 11.19 2.79
C LYS A 248 15.36 12.50 2.53
N GLN A 249 15.93 13.36 1.67
CA GLN A 249 15.25 14.60 1.26
C GLN A 249 13.93 14.32 0.54
N THR A 250 13.89 13.30 -0.31
CA THR A 250 12.67 12.87 -0.99
C THR A 250 11.61 12.39 0.00
N ILE A 251 12.00 11.56 0.98
CA ILE A 251 11.12 11.10 2.06
C ILE A 251 10.56 12.29 2.86
N LEU A 252 11.43 13.23 3.27
CA LEU A 252 11.01 14.43 4.01
C LEU A 252 10.04 15.30 3.21
N ARG A 253 10.24 15.45 1.89
CA ARG A 253 9.31 16.17 1.02
C ARG A 253 7.93 15.51 0.96
N ILE A 254 7.87 14.18 0.95
CA ILE A 254 6.61 13.43 0.99
C ILE A 254 5.90 13.65 2.33
N ILE A 255 6.61 13.48 3.45
CA ILE A 255 6.06 13.62 4.81
C ILE A 255 5.52 15.04 5.05
N ASN A 256 6.26 16.05 4.62
CA ASN A 256 5.93 17.46 4.84
C ASN A 256 5.07 18.07 3.72
N SER A 257 4.62 17.28 2.74
CA SER A 257 3.81 17.79 1.64
C SER A 257 2.44 18.28 2.12
N ASN A 258 2.07 19.51 1.76
CA ASN A 258 0.71 20.03 1.99
C ASN A 258 -0.36 19.26 1.21
N LYS A 259 0.01 18.45 0.20
CA LYS A 259 -0.91 17.56 -0.51
C LYS A 259 -1.59 16.55 0.42
N ARG A 260 -1.03 16.28 1.61
CA ARG A 260 -1.66 15.43 2.63
C ARG A 260 -3.05 15.89 3.09
N PHE A 261 -3.41 17.15 2.81
CA PHE A 261 -4.72 17.71 3.11
C PHE A 261 -5.65 17.79 1.89
N THR A 262 -5.25 17.26 0.74
CA THR A 262 -6.03 17.27 -0.51
C THR A 262 -6.26 15.87 -1.03
N GLN A 263 -7.07 15.73 -2.08
CA GLN A 263 -7.32 14.45 -2.76
C GLN A 263 -6.07 13.90 -3.46
N GLU A 264 -5.03 14.72 -3.67
CA GLU A 264 -3.74 14.30 -4.22
C GLU A 264 -2.77 13.75 -3.17
N GLY A 265 -3.20 13.72 -1.90
CA GLY A 265 -2.41 13.19 -0.79
C GLY A 265 -2.12 11.71 -0.95
N ARG A 266 -0.87 11.32 -0.65
CA ARG A 266 -0.47 9.92 -0.65
C ARG A 266 -0.53 9.37 0.77
N LEU A 267 -1.13 8.18 0.93
CA LEU A 267 -0.97 7.39 2.14
C LEU A 267 0.40 6.72 2.11
N PHE A 268 1.12 6.78 3.23
CA PHE A 268 2.42 6.14 3.38
C PHE A 268 2.58 5.55 4.77
N ILE A 269 3.45 4.56 4.88
CA ILE A 269 3.95 4.03 6.15
C ILE A 269 5.43 4.44 6.22
N ALA A 270 5.81 5.10 7.30
CA ALA A 270 7.18 5.49 7.56
C ALA A 270 7.71 4.73 8.77
N GLU A 271 8.79 3.98 8.61
CA GLU A 271 9.57 3.49 9.75
C GLU A 271 10.58 4.57 10.12
N VAL A 272 10.37 5.19 11.28
CA VAL A 272 11.27 6.21 11.80
C VAL A 272 12.09 5.61 12.95
N LYS A 273 13.41 5.77 12.89
CA LYS A 273 14.26 5.46 14.03
C LYS A 273 14.17 6.62 15.01
N GLY A 274 13.17 6.57 15.89
CA GLY A 274 13.07 7.49 17.02
C GLY A 274 14.23 7.28 17.99
N HIS A 275 14.72 8.37 18.56
CA HIS A 275 15.66 8.34 19.68
C HIS A 275 15.13 9.30 20.75
N ILE A 276 14.78 8.75 21.90
CA ILE A 276 14.63 9.53 23.12
C ILE A 276 16.00 9.52 23.76
N GLN A 277 16.59 10.70 23.98
CA GLN A 277 17.85 10.74 24.72
C GLN A 277 17.61 10.15 26.11
N GLU A 278 18.58 9.38 26.60
CA GLU A 278 18.44 8.61 27.83
C GLU A 278 18.02 9.46 29.03
N ASP A 279 18.43 10.73 29.02
CA ASP A 279 18.08 11.73 30.04
C ASP A 279 16.60 12.03 30.15
N TYR A 280 15.83 11.89 29.07
CA TYR A 280 14.39 12.16 29.04
C TYR A 280 13.55 10.89 29.13
N LEU A 281 14.14 9.69 29.23
CA LEU A 281 13.33 8.45 29.28
C LEU A 281 12.33 8.46 30.43
N ASN A 282 12.72 8.98 31.58
CA ASN A 282 11.84 9.07 32.75
C ASN A 282 10.67 10.04 32.58
N ASP A 283 10.78 11.00 31.67
CA ASP A 283 9.71 11.96 31.36
C ASP A 283 8.63 11.31 30.48
N PHE A 284 8.99 10.31 29.68
CA PHE A 284 8.09 9.67 28.70
C PHE A 284 7.71 8.23 29.04
N ILE A 285 8.35 7.59 30.03
CA ILE A 285 8.10 6.18 30.37
C ILE A 285 6.74 5.96 31.08
N ASN A 286 6.16 7.01 31.66
CA ASN A 286 4.88 6.93 32.36
C ASN A 286 3.76 7.44 31.45
N PHE A 287 2.80 6.56 31.15
CA PHE A 287 1.58 6.98 30.46
C PHE A 287 0.61 7.61 31.45
N PRO A 288 -0.05 8.72 31.09
CA PRO A 288 -1.11 9.28 31.93
C PRO A 288 -2.26 8.26 32.06
N PRO A 289 -2.90 8.16 33.24
CA PRO A 289 -4.01 7.25 33.45
C PRO A 289 -5.16 7.60 32.51
N ILE A 290 -5.69 6.59 31.82
CA ILE A 290 -6.87 6.76 30.95
C ILE A 290 -8.12 6.37 31.76
N LEU A 291 -8.88 7.37 32.18
CA LEU A 291 -10.19 7.16 32.79
C LEU A 291 -11.24 7.01 31.67
N ARG A 292 -12.02 5.92 31.69
CA ARG A 292 -13.11 5.67 30.72
C ARG A 292 -14.42 5.39 31.46
N ASN A 293 -15.53 5.78 30.85
CA ASN A 293 -16.90 5.52 31.34
C ASN A 293 -17.13 6.01 32.78
N TYR A 294 -16.70 7.24 33.09
CA TYR A 294 -16.94 7.87 34.38
C TYR A 294 -17.51 9.26 34.18
N GLU A 295 -18.65 9.53 34.81
CA GLU A 295 -19.20 10.89 34.97
C GLU A 295 -18.82 11.36 36.37
N PHE A 296 -18.20 12.54 36.47
CA PHE A 296 -17.89 13.14 37.77
C PHE A 296 -17.98 14.66 37.72
N THR A 297 -18.31 15.24 38.86
CA THR A 297 -18.41 16.68 39.04
C THR A 297 -17.02 17.29 39.19
N THR A 298 -16.71 18.31 38.39
CA THR A 298 -15.39 18.97 38.35
C THR A 298 -15.36 20.30 39.10
N ASP A 299 -16.27 20.53 40.03
CA ASP A 299 -16.28 21.77 40.82
C ASP A 299 -15.19 21.75 41.89
N GLU A 300 -14.63 22.91 42.24
CA GLU A 300 -13.52 23.06 43.18
C GLU A 300 -13.81 22.42 44.56
N ARG A 301 -15.08 22.32 44.97
CA ARG A 301 -15.46 21.65 46.21
C ARG A 301 -15.32 20.13 46.11
N THR A 302 -15.48 19.57 44.92
CA THR A 302 -15.36 18.13 44.63
C THR A 302 -13.93 17.72 44.26
N ILE A 303 -13.21 18.51 43.46
CA ILE A 303 -11.85 18.16 42.99
C ILE A 303 -10.72 18.82 43.78
N GLY A 304 -11.03 19.80 44.62
CA GLY A 304 -10.05 20.65 45.33
C GLY A 304 -9.44 21.72 44.41
N SER A 305 -8.78 22.71 45.03
CA SER A 305 -7.99 23.71 44.30
C SER A 305 -6.72 23.06 43.72
N TYR A 306 -6.50 23.21 42.42
CA TYR A 306 -5.21 22.85 41.82
C TYR A 306 -4.13 23.79 42.38
N ILE A 307 -3.06 23.23 42.96
CA ILE A 307 -1.85 23.95 43.37
C ILE A 307 -0.85 23.90 42.22
#